data_AF-M1WWR2-F1
#
_entry.id   AF-M1WWR2-F1
#
_cell.length_a   1.000
_cell.length_b   1.000
_cell.length_c   1.000
_cell.angle_alpha   90.00
_cell.angle_beta   90.00
_cell.angle_gamma   90.00
#
_symmetry.space_group_name_H-M   'P 1'
#
loop_
_entity.id
_entity.type
_entity.pdbx_description
1 polymer ?
#
loop_
_entity_poly.entity_id
_entity_poly.type
_entity_poly.pdbx_seq_one_letter_code
_entity_poly.pdbx_strand_id
1 'polypeptide(L)'
;MTSATETIDRRDRVQTSAEELPRQDIWMETSLPWNTSFWEKLTGKTLMRLNPHWHIEKDSAIGFPVEDVLVETEFHTAPTLSLEAGIFRAEFPEVGLTLSARACGNGTDTALSFHTDTPEGSPLTAEDAARTMQYWLPSLREYYRLHESNSIKHRFWRFFMDKVMLTMNPTQRRISGFMFKLTVLECLLTVILGVGWFYYGT
;
A
#
# COMPACT_ATOMS: atom_id res chain seq x y z
N MET A 1 -10.95 -45.67 -11.21
CA MET A 1 -11.62 -44.77 -10.25
C MET A 1 -10.61 -43.72 -9.83
N THR A 2 -10.57 -42.62 -10.58
CA THR A 2 -9.65 -41.50 -10.39
C THR A 2 -10.26 -40.53 -9.39
N SER A 3 -9.53 -40.29 -8.30
CA SER A 3 -9.91 -39.36 -7.25
C SER A 3 -9.88 -37.93 -7.82
N ALA A 4 -11.03 -37.28 -7.86
CA ALA A 4 -11.13 -35.87 -8.23
C ALA A 4 -10.48 -35.03 -7.13
N THR A 5 -9.40 -34.34 -7.47
CA THR A 5 -8.79 -33.33 -6.62
C THR A 5 -9.74 -32.15 -6.55
N GLU A 6 -10.46 -32.07 -5.44
CA GLU A 6 -11.31 -30.96 -5.05
C GLU A 6 -10.45 -29.69 -5.01
N THR A 7 -10.48 -28.95 -6.11
CA THR A 7 -9.76 -27.68 -6.24
C THR A 7 -10.63 -26.68 -5.49
N ILE A 8 -10.35 -26.49 -4.21
CA ILE A 8 -10.98 -25.47 -3.40
C ILE A 8 -10.63 -24.13 -4.05
N ASP A 9 -11.58 -23.58 -4.79
CA ASP A 9 -11.51 -22.26 -5.40
C ASP A 9 -11.38 -21.24 -4.26
N ARG A 10 -10.17 -20.70 -4.07
CA ARG A 10 -9.86 -19.72 -3.02
C ARG A 10 -10.51 -18.37 -3.27
N ARG A 11 -11.13 -18.15 -4.45
CA ARG A 11 -11.77 -16.88 -4.84
C ARG A 11 -12.93 -16.48 -3.93
N ASP A 12 -13.54 -17.41 -3.20
CA ASP A 12 -14.69 -17.11 -2.34
C ASP A 12 -14.36 -16.53 -0.95
N ARG A 13 -13.08 -16.44 -0.55
CA ARG A 13 -12.74 -15.99 0.82
C ARG A 13 -12.61 -14.48 1.02
N VAL A 14 -12.70 -13.66 -0.03
CA VAL A 14 -12.66 -12.19 0.10
C VAL A 14 -13.73 -11.57 -0.80
N GLN A 15 -14.99 -11.96 -0.62
CA GLN A 15 -16.12 -11.21 -1.17
C GLN A 15 -16.50 -10.12 -0.17
N THR A 16 -15.77 -9.00 -0.19
CA THR A 16 -16.31 -7.74 0.30
C THR A 16 -17.51 -7.41 -0.62
N SER A 17 -18.67 -7.18 -0.03
CA SER A 17 -19.88 -6.85 -0.81
C SER A 17 -19.61 -5.62 -1.69
N ALA A 18 -20.11 -5.63 -2.93
CA ALA A 18 -19.84 -4.55 -3.90
C ALA A 18 -20.25 -3.15 -3.39
N GLU A 19 -21.14 -3.07 -2.40
CA GLU A 19 -21.56 -1.82 -1.74
C GLU A 19 -20.48 -1.18 -0.85
N GLU A 20 -19.49 -1.95 -0.37
CA GLU A 20 -18.42 -1.47 0.53
C GLU A 20 -17.15 -1.04 -0.22
N LEU A 21 -17.10 -1.23 -1.55
CA LEU A 21 -15.95 -0.83 -2.36
C LEU A 21 -15.89 0.70 -2.47
N PRO A 22 -14.68 1.29 -2.44
CA PRO A 22 -14.53 2.72 -2.62
C PRO A 22 -15.07 3.10 -4.01
N ARG A 23 -15.91 4.13 -4.08
CA ARG A 23 -16.51 4.59 -5.33
C ARG A 23 -15.49 5.46 -6.08
N GLN A 24 -15.44 5.26 -7.39
CA GLN A 24 -14.63 6.07 -8.31
C GLN A 24 -15.02 7.54 -8.22
N ASP A 25 -14.06 8.43 -8.42
CA ASP A 25 -14.22 9.90 -8.43
C ASP A 25 -14.79 10.51 -7.13
N ILE A 26 -14.86 9.71 -6.06
CA ILE A 26 -15.17 10.22 -4.73
C ILE A 26 -13.87 10.62 -4.03
N TRP A 27 -13.86 11.84 -3.51
CA TRP A 27 -12.74 12.38 -2.75
C TRP A 27 -12.83 11.94 -1.29
N MET A 28 -11.80 11.24 -0.82
CA MET A 28 -11.59 10.87 0.57
C MET A 28 -10.71 11.90 1.25
N GLU A 29 -11.28 12.67 2.20
CA GLU A 29 -10.54 13.61 3.04
C GLU A 29 -9.61 12.86 4.00
N THR A 30 -8.36 13.32 4.10
CA THR A 30 -7.34 12.64 4.91
C THR A 30 -7.12 13.29 6.27
N SER A 31 -7.60 14.53 6.48
CA SER A 31 -7.31 15.40 7.62
C SER A 31 -5.82 15.70 7.80
N LEU A 32 -5.05 15.65 6.72
CA LEU A 32 -3.60 15.85 6.71
C LEU A 32 -3.26 17.09 5.86
N PRO A 33 -2.48 18.06 6.37
CA PRO A 33 -2.11 19.25 5.62
C PRO A 33 -1.34 18.89 4.35
N TRP A 34 -1.49 19.71 3.32
CA TRP A 34 -0.80 19.50 2.06
C TRP A 34 0.72 19.73 2.19
N ASN A 35 1.51 18.75 1.77
CA ASN A 35 2.96 18.78 1.80
C ASN A 35 3.52 18.58 0.40
N THR A 36 3.78 19.68 -0.31
CA THR A 36 4.33 19.66 -1.67
C THR A 36 5.64 18.86 -1.76
N SER A 37 6.52 18.99 -0.77
CA SER A 37 7.82 18.31 -0.77
C SER A 37 7.71 16.77 -0.71
N PHE A 38 6.63 16.25 -0.12
CA PHE A 38 6.34 14.82 -0.14
C PHE A 38 5.99 14.36 -1.55
N TRP A 39 5.03 15.04 -2.18
CA TRP A 39 4.53 14.70 -3.51
C TRP A 39 5.60 14.85 -4.59
N GLU A 40 6.46 15.87 -4.50
CA GLU A 40 7.59 16.07 -5.40
C GLU A 40 8.64 14.95 -5.31
N LYS A 41 8.85 14.38 -4.12
CA LYS A 41 9.83 13.32 -3.88
C LYS A 41 9.27 11.93 -4.10
N LEU A 42 7.96 11.81 -4.27
CA LEU A 42 7.30 10.52 -4.47
C LEU A 42 7.67 9.98 -5.85
N THR A 43 8.34 8.82 -5.88
CA THR A 43 8.69 8.17 -7.13
C THR A 43 7.61 7.17 -7.52
N GLY A 44 7.45 6.91 -8.83
CA GLY A 44 6.47 5.93 -9.33
C GLY A 44 6.65 4.55 -8.69
N LYS A 45 7.90 4.10 -8.58
CA LYS A 45 8.26 2.85 -7.90
C LYS A 45 7.86 2.83 -6.43
N THR A 46 8.08 3.93 -5.70
CA THR A 46 7.63 4.05 -4.30
C THR A 46 6.11 3.92 -4.23
N LEU A 47 5.39 4.68 -5.05
CA LEU A 47 3.92 4.69 -5.08
C LEU A 47 3.35 3.29 -5.37
N MET A 48 3.90 2.58 -6.35
CA MET A 48 3.50 1.20 -6.67
C MET A 48 3.74 0.24 -5.49
N ARG A 49 4.87 0.37 -4.80
CA ARG A 49 5.22 -0.48 -3.64
C ARG A 49 4.40 -0.21 -2.39
N LEU A 50 3.67 0.92 -2.35
CA LEU A 50 2.70 1.22 -1.29
C LEU A 50 1.43 0.37 -1.42
N ASN A 51 1.18 -0.21 -2.58
CA ASN A 51 0.14 -1.22 -2.72
C ASN A 51 0.57 -2.49 -1.96
N PRO A 52 -0.20 -2.97 -0.97
CA PRO A 52 0.19 -4.12 -0.17
C PRO A 52 0.09 -5.46 -0.91
N HIS A 53 -0.58 -5.50 -2.07
CA HIS A 53 -0.82 -6.72 -2.85
C HIS A 53 0.05 -6.83 -4.09
N TRP A 54 0.70 -5.75 -4.50
CA TRP A 54 1.57 -5.76 -5.68
C TRP A 54 2.96 -6.28 -5.31
N HIS A 55 3.36 -7.36 -5.96
CA HIS A 55 4.74 -7.79 -6.01
C HIS A 55 5.41 -7.20 -7.25
N ILE A 56 6.46 -6.42 -7.03
CA ILE A 56 7.15 -5.70 -8.11
C ILE A 56 8.56 -6.27 -8.22
N GLU A 57 8.86 -6.93 -9.33
CA GLU A 57 10.19 -7.48 -9.57
C GLU A 57 11.20 -6.37 -9.92
N LYS A 58 12.47 -6.75 -10.15
CA LYS A 58 13.51 -5.78 -10.51
C LYS A 58 13.24 -5.20 -11.90
N ASP A 59 13.63 -3.94 -12.07
CA ASP A 59 13.43 -3.14 -13.29
C ASP A 59 13.65 -3.93 -14.57
N SER A 60 12.61 -3.96 -15.41
CA SER A 60 12.70 -4.38 -16.81
C SER A 60 12.82 -3.13 -17.67
N ALA A 61 13.45 -3.26 -18.85
CA ALA A 61 13.60 -2.14 -19.79
C ALA A 61 12.26 -1.57 -20.31
N ILE A 62 11.13 -2.25 -20.05
CA ILE A 62 9.81 -1.96 -20.61
C ILE A 62 8.80 -1.57 -19.49
N GLY A 63 9.28 -1.28 -18.29
CA GLY A 63 8.45 -0.90 -17.14
C GLY A 63 8.61 -1.86 -15.96
N PHE A 64 7.73 -1.70 -14.97
CA PHE A 64 7.78 -2.51 -13.76
C PHE A 64 6.85 -3.73 -13.92
N PRO A 65 7.38 -4.96 -13.92
CA PRO A 65 6.55 -6.16 -13.83
C PRO A 65 5.89 -6.19 -12.45
N VAL A 66 4.56 -6.30 -12.46
CA VAL A 66 3.70 -6.36 -11.28
C VAL A 66 2.94 -7.67 -11.31
N GLU A 67 3.10 -8.45 -10.25
CA GLU A 67 2.21 -9.56 -9.91
C GLU A 67 1.25 -9.07 -8.82
N ASP A 68 -0.02 -8.94 -9.14
CA ASP A 68 -1.06 -8.60 -8.16
C ASP A 68 -1.58 -9.87 -7.50
N VAL A 69 -1.19 -10.08 -6.25
CA VAL A 69 -1.55 -11.26 -5.46
C VAL A 69 -3.03 -11.25 -5.04
N LEU A 70 -3.72 -10.10 -5.10
CA LEU A 70 -5.13 -10.01 -4.74
C LEU A 70 -6.03 -10.59 -5.84
N VAL A 71 -5.68 -10.31 -7.10
CA VAL A 71 -6.46 -10.71 -8.28
C VAL A 71 -5.75 -11.77 -9.12
N GLU A 72 -4.61 -12.27 -8.65
CA GLU A 72 -3.80 -13.33 -9.27
C GLU A 72 -3.46 -13.02 -10.75
N THR A 73 -3.09 -11.75 -11.02
CA THR A 73 -2.85 -11.25 -12.37
C THR A 73 -1.47 -10.60 -12.48
N GLU A 74 -0.79 -10.85 -13.60
CA GLU A 74 0.51 -10.26 -13.92
C GLU A 74 0.37 -9.20 -15.02
N PHE A 75 0.99 -8.05 -14.83
CA PHE A 75 1.02 -6.98 -15.82
C PHE A 75 2.29 -6.14 -15.72
N HIS A 76 2.56 -5.35 -16.75
CA HIS A 76 3.64 -4.37 -16.72
C HIS A 76 3.03 -2.98 -16.65
N THR A 77 3.55 -2.11 -15.78
CA THR A 77 3.11 -0.72 -15.75
C THR A 77 4.27 0.25 -15.52
N ALA A 78 4.17 1.42 -16.14
CA ALA A 78 5.09 2.53 -15.94
C ALA A 78 4.27 3.78 -15.56
N PRO A 79 4.11 4.08 -14.25
CA PRO A 79 3.28 5.20 -13.85
C PRO A 79 3.87 6.54 -14.29
N THR A 80 3.02 7.38 -14.86
CA THR A 80 3.34 8.77 -15.14
C THR A 80 2.86 9.63 -13.98
N LEU A 81 3.80 10.33 -13.34
CA LEU A 81 3.50 11.21 -12.22
C LEU A 81 3.50 12.67 -12.68
N SER A 82 2.47 13.42 -12.32
CA SER A 82 2.38 14.86 -12.54
C SER A 82 1.96 15.58 -11.25
N LEU A 83 2.48 16.79 -11.08
CA LEU A 83 2.17 17.65 -9.96
C LEU A 83 1.91 19.06 -10.48
N GLU A 84 0.66 19.50 -10.40
CA GLU A 84 0.21 20.79 -10.93
C GLU A 84 -0.65 21.52 -9.89
N ALA A 85 -0.25 22.75 -9.53
CA ALA A 85 -1.08 23.67 -8.73
C ALA A 85 -1.75 23.05 -7.47
N GLY A 86 -1.03 22.20 -6.73
CA GLY A 86 -1.57 21.53 -5.53
C GLY A 86 -2.43 20.30 -5.83
N ILE A 87 -2.33 19.76 -7.03
CA ILE A 87 -2.92 18.49 -7.46
C ILE A 87 -1.79 17.57 -7.89
N PHE A 88 -1.73 16.38 -7.29
CA PHE A 88 -0.86 15.30 -7.70
C PHE A 88 -1.69 14.26 -8.47
N ARG A 89 -1.17 13.77 -9.59
CA ARG A 89 -1.77 12.67 -10.36
C ARG A 89 -0.73 11.61 -10.65
N ALA A 90 -1.16 10.36 -10.55
CA ALA A 90 -0.41 9.19 -10.94
C ALA A 90 -1.26 8.37 -11.89
N GLU A 91 -0.86 8.32 -13.16
CA GLU A 91 -1.56 7.62 -14.23
C GLU A 91 -0.86 6.30 -14.51
N PHE A 92 -1.62 5.21 -14.52
CA PHE A 92 -1.19 3.86 -14.83
C PHE A 92 -1.92 3.42 -16.12
N PRO A 93 -1.39 3.80 -17.29
CA PRO A 93 -2.11 3.66 -18.56
C PRO A 93 -2.39 2.20 -18.92
N GLU A 94 -1.53 1.27 -18.53
CA GLU A 94 -1.66 -0.16 -18.89
C GLU A 94 -2.81 -0.85 -18.16
N VAL A 95 -3.16 -0.35 -16.97
CA VAL A 95 -4.29 -0.84 -16.16
C VAL A 95 -5.49 0.11 -16.18
N GLY A 96 -5.39 1.24 -16.90
CA GLY A 96 -6.46 2.22 -16.97
C GLY A 96 -6.80 2.84 -15.61
N LEU A 97 -5.81 3.05 -14.74
CA LEU A 97 -6.02 3.55 -13.38
C LEU A 97 -5.37 4.91 -13.20
N THR A 98 -6.08 5.85 -12.58
CA THR A 98 -5.53 7.14 -12.18
C THR A 98 -5.75 7.38 -10.70
N LEU A 99 -4.67 7.64 -9.96
CA LEU A 99 -4.73 8.07 -8.57
C LEU A 99 -4.49 9.57 -8.49
N SER A 100 -5.35 10.28 -7.77
CA SER A 100 -5.28 11.74 -7.62
C SER A 100 -5.22 12.14 -6.15
N ALA A 101 -4.41 13.14 -5.83
CA ALA A 101 -4.43 13.85 -4.57
C ALA A 101 -4.59 15.35 -4.83
N ARG A 102 -5.33 16.06 -3.99
CA ARG A 102 -5.47 17.52 -4.09
C ARG A 102 -5.39 18.21 -2.74
N ALA A 103 -4.86 19.42 -2.73
CA ALA A 103 -4.94 20.34 -1.61
C ALA A 103 -6.37 20.88 -1.46
N CYS A 104 -6.92 20.79 -0.26
CA CYS A 104 -8.20 21.34 0.15
C CYS A 104 -7.97 22.45 1.20
N GLY A 105 -8.89 23.42 1.28
CA GLY A 105 -8.84 24.47 2.31
C GLY A 105 -7.55 25.30 2.30
N ASN A 106 -7.01 25.64 1.12
CA ASN A 106 -5.70 26.31 0.97
C ASN A 106 -4.51 25.51 1.55
N GLY A 107 -4.60 24.17 1.53
CA GLY A 107 -3.53 23.27 1.98
C GLY A 107 -3.64 22.86 3.45
N THR A 108 -4.73 23.20 4.14
CA THR A 108 -5.00 22.69 5.48
C THR A 108 -5.38 21.21 5.48
N ASP A 109 -5.89 20.70 4.35
CA ASP A 109 -6.23 19.30 4.20
C ASP A 109 -5.83 18.78 2.80
N THR A 110 -5.74 17.46 2.69
CA THR A 110 -5.44 16.72 1.47
C THR A 110 -6.56 15.72 1.24
N ALA A 111 -7.12 15.70 0.04
CA ALA A 111 -8.09 14.69 -0.36
C ALA A 111 -7.48 13.76 -1.40
N LEU A 112 -7.82 12.46 -1.31
CA LEU A 112 -7.39 11.42 -2.25
C LEU A 112 -8.58 10.92 -3.06
N SER A 113 -8.40 10.60 -4.32
CA SER A 113 -9.40 9.98 -5.16
C SER A 113 -8.75 9.06 -6.19
N PHE A 114 -9.55 8.22 -6.81
CA PHE A 114 -9.11 7.39 -7.92
C PHE A 114 -10.17 7.37 -9.00
N HIS A 115 -9.72 7.17 -10.23
CA HIS A 115 -10.53 7.03 -11.42
C HIS A 115 -10.06 5.80 -12.18
N THR A 116 -10.98 5.08 -12.82
CA THR A 116 -10.63 3.96 -13.69
C THR A 116 -11.24 4.16 -15.06
N ASP A 117 -10.41 4.14 -16.07
CA ASP A 117 -10.78 4.10 -17.48
C ASP A 117 -10.11 2.86 -18.08
N THR A 118 -10.70 1.68 -17.82
CA THR A 118 -10.12 0.40 -18.22
C THR A 118 -10.20 0.21 -19.73
N PRO A 119 -9.07 0.26 -20.47
CA PRO A 119 -9.09 0.05 -21.90
C PRO A 119 -9.48 -1.39 -22.25
N GLU A 120 -10.00 -1.59 -23.46
CA GLU A 120 -10.34 -2.92 -23.97
C GLU A 120 -9.07 -3.80 -24.04
N GLY A 121 -9.05 -4.91 -23.29
CA GLY A 121 -7.87 -5.75 -23.11
C GLY A 121 -6.99 -5.42 -21.89
N SER A 122 -7.44 -4.54 -21.00
CA SER A 122 -6.78 -4.31 -19.71
C SER A 122 -6.75 -5.59 -18.84
N PRO A 123 -5.65 -5.84 -18.12
CA PRO A 123 -5.55 -6.99 -17.22
C PRO A 123 -6.45 -6.87 -15.98
N LEU A 124 -6.90 -5.67 -15.62
CA LEU A 124 -7.76 -5.43 -14.45
C LEU A 124 -9.16 -5.01 -14.88
N THR A 125 -10.18 -5.60 -14.25
CA THR A 125 -11.56 -5.10 -14.37
C THR A 125 -11.76 -3.88 -13.48
N ALA A 126 -12.83 -3.11 -13.72
CA ALA A 126 -13.17 -1.96 -12.86
C ALA A 126 -13.44 -2.38 -11.40
N GLU A 127 -13.98 -3.58 -11.17
CA GLU A 127 -14.20 -4.15 -9.83
C GLU A 127 -12.87 -4.51 -9.15
N ASP A 128 -11.95 -5.13 -9.89
CA ASP A 128 -10.60 -5.45 -9.43
C ASP A 128 -9.83 -4.20 -9.03
N ALA A 129 -9.88 -3.17 -9.89
CA ALA A 129 -9.26 -1.88 -9.59
C ALA A 129 -9.85 -1.25 -8.32
N ALA A 130 -11.17 -1.30 -8.12
CA ALA A 130 -11.81 -0.79 -6.89
C ALA A 130 -11.37 -1.57 -5.64
N ARG A 131 -11.26 -2.90 -5.71
CA ARG A 131 -10.72 -3.75 -4.63
C ARG A 131 -9.27 -3.39 -4.32
N THR A 132 -8.45 -3.21 -5.35
CA THR A 132 -7.06 -2.79 -5.19
C THR A 132 -6.95 -1.42 -4.52
N MET A 133 -7.82 -0.47 -4.87
CA MET A 133 -7.88 0.86 -4.24
C MET A 133 -8.31 0.82 -2.76
N GLN A 134 -9.17 -0.12 -2.38
CA GLN A 134 -9.62 -0.29 -1.00
C GLN A 134 -8.45 -0.44 -0.03
N TYR A 135 -7.38 -1.13 -0.44
CA TYR A 135 -6.18 -1.33 0.38
C TYR A 135 -5.07 -0.32 0.09
N TRP A 136 -4.98 0.15 -1.16
CA TRP A 136 -3.92 1.06 -1.57
C TRP A 136 -4.13 2.48 -1.04
N LEU A 137 -5.35 3.03 -1.07
CA LEU A 137 -5.63 4.39 -0.58
C LEU A 137 -5.32 4.55 0.92
N PRO A 138 -5.75 3.64 1.83
CA PRO A 138 -5.34 3.71 3.23
C PRO A 138 -3.84 3.56 3.43
N SER A 139 -3.17 2.70 2.66
CA SER A 139 -1.71 2.50 2.74
C SER A 139 -0.94 3.76 2.33
N LEU A 140 -1.39 4.44 1.26
CA LEU A 140 -0.86 5.72 0.82
C LEU A 140 -1.08 6.81 1.87
N ARG A 141 -2.29 6.88 2.45
CA ARG A 141 -2.61 7.81 3.54
C ARG A 141 -1.69 7.61 4.74
N GLU A 142 -1.46 6.37 5.16
CA GLU A 142 -0.60 6.07 6.30
C GLU A 142 0.88 6.42 6.00
N TYR A 143 1.35 6.12 4.80
CA TYR A 143 2.68 6.55 4.36
C TYR A 143 2.82 8.07 4.35
N TYR A 144 1.80 8.79 3.89
CA TYR A 144 1.75 10.24 3.88
C TYR A 144 1.81 10.82 5.31
N ARG A 145 0.98 10.29 6.21
CA ARG A 145 0.95 10.66 7.64
C ARG A 145 2.32 10.51 8.31
N LEU A 146 3.06 9.45 7.97
CA LEU A 146 4.41 9.22 8.48
C LEU A 146 5.44 10.25 8.00
N HIS A 147 5.23 10.84 6.83
CA HIS A 147 6.12 11.87 6.27
C HIS A 147 5.81 13.29 6.78
N GLU A 148 4.61 13.53 7.31
CA GLU A 148 4.23 14.78 7.95
C GLU A 148 4.79 14.92 9.37
N SER A 149 4.75 13.85 10.16
CA SER A 149 5.25 13.87 11.54
C SER A 149 6.78 13.80 11.60
N ASN A 150 7.44 14.92 11.93
CA ASN A 150 8.91 15.05 11.99
C ASN A 150 9.58 14.45 13.25
N SER A 151 8.90 13.60 14.03
CA SER A 151 9.47 13.04 15.25
C SER A 151 10.53 11.95 14.96
N ILE A 152 11.54 11.81 15.82
CA ILE A 152 12.70 10.90 15.65
C ILE A 152 12.24 9.45 15.42
N LYS A 153 11.13 9.05 16.06
CA LYS A 153 10.48 7.75 15.85
C LYS A 153 10.03 7.54 14.40
N HIS A 154 9.53 8.60 13.76
CA HIS A 154 9.08 8.56 12.36
C HIS A 154 10.25 8.53 11.38
N ARG A 155 11.41 9.11 11.71
CA ARG A 155 12.63 8.93 10.89
C ARG A 155 13.10 7.48 10.88
N PHE A 156 13.11 6.81 12.03
CA PHE A 156 13.42 5.38 12.10
C PHE A 156 12.39 4.54 11.34
N TRP A 157 11.10 4.85 11.49
CA TRP A 157 10.03 4.15 10.78
C TRP A 157 10.05 4.39 9.27
N ARG A 158 10.40 5.59 8.81
CA ARG A 158 10.60 5.93 7.40
C ARG A 158 11.76 5.14 6.81
N PHE A 159 12.87 5.04 7.54
CA PHE A 159 13.98 4.17 7.14
C PHE A 159 13.57 2.70 7.11
N PHE A 160 12.82 2.22 8.10
CA PHE A 160 12.31 0.84 8.12
C PHE A 160 11.34 0.56 6.96
N MET A 161 10.40 1.46 6.68
CA MET A 161 9.49 1.37 5.55
C MET A 161 10.25 1.35 4.23
N ASP A 162 11.14 2.33 3.99
CA ASP A 162 11.84 2.46 2.71
C ASP A 162 12.85 1.34 2.47
N LYS A 163 13.57 0.86 3.50
CA LYS A 163 14.57 -0.21 3.35
C LYS A 163 14.01 -1.62 3.50
N VAL A 164 13.11 -1.86 4.45
CA VAL A 164 12.65 -3.21 4.82
C VAL A 164 11.31 -3.49 4.16
N MET A 165 10.31 -2.64 4.37
CA MET A 165 8.96 -2.90 3.85
C MET A 165 8.92 -2.80 2.32
N LEU A 166 9.38 -1.70 1.73
CA LEU A 166 9.33 -1.48 0.28
C LEU A 166 10.21 -2.48 -0.51
N THR A 167 11.22 -3.08 0.10
CA THR A 167 12.09 -4.09 -0.56
C THR A 167 11.56 -5.52 -0.43
N MET A 168 10.66 -5.79 0.52
CA MET A 168 10.13 -7.13 0.78
C MET A 168 8.89 -7.45 -0.06
N ASN A 169 8.85 -8.69 -0.58
CA ASN A 169 7.69 -9.29 -1.24
C ASN A 169 6.49 -9.35 -0.25
N PRO A 170 5.22 -9.18 -0.68
CA PRO A 170 4.04 -9.22 0.19
C PRO A 170 3.97 -10.44 1.14
N THR A 171 4.42 -11.61 0.69
CA THR A 171 4.52 -12.81 1.54
C THR A 171 5.58 -12.66 2.63
N GLN A 172 6.73 -12.07 2.29
CA GLN A 172 7.79 -11.76 3.24
C GLN A 172 7.40 -10.65 4.21
N ARG A 173 6.61 -9.65 3.80
CA ARG A 173 6.07 -8.61 4.70
C ARG A 173 5.16 -9.22 5.77
N ARG A 174 4.29 -10.18 5.41
CA ARG A 174 3.43 -10.89 6.37
C ARG A 174 4.28 -11.69 7.37
N ILE A 175 5.24 -12.48 6.89
CA ILE A 175 6.12 -13.30 7.74
C ILE A 175 7.00 -12.42 8.65
N SER A 176 7.58 -11.35 8.09
CA SER A 176 8.37 -10.35 8.82
C SER A 176 7.55 -9.70 9.94
N GLY A 177 6.30 -9.30 9.67
CA GLY A 177 5.42 -8.74 10.69
C GLY A 177 5.11 -9.72 11.82
N PHE A 178 4.93 -11.02 11.52
CA PHE A 178 4.77 -12.06 12.52
C PHE A 178 6.04 -12.27 13.37
N MET A 179 7.21 -12.36 12.72
CA MET A 179 8.48 -12.50 13.43
C MET A 179 8.78 -11.29 14.30
N PHE A 180 8.57 -10.07 13.80
CA PHE A 180 8.76 -8.86 14.59
C PHE A 180 7.85 -8.80 15.82
N LYS A 181 6.57 -9.16 15.68
CA LYS A 181 5.65 -9.27 16.82
C LYS A 181 6.13 -10.30 17.85
N LEU A 182 6.65 -11.44 17.40
CA LEU A 182 7.23 -12.45 18.28
C LEU A 182 8.49 -11.94 19.00
N THR A 183 9.40 -11.28 18.29
CA THR A 183 10.62 -10.71 18.88
C THR A 183 10.29 -9.60 19.89
N VAL A 184 9.30 -8.74 19.60
CA VAL A 184 8.86 -7.71 20.56
C VAL A 184 8.23 -8.36 21.80
N LEU A 185 7.40 -9.38 21.62
CA LEU A 185 6.81 -10.13 22.73
C LEU A 185 7.90 -10.80 23.58
N GLU A 186 8.91 -11.39 22.94
CA GLU A 186 10.05 -12.03 23.60
C GLU A 186 10.86 -11.01 24.40
N CYS A 187 11.22 -9.87 23.82
CA CYS A 187 11.91 -8.79 24.55
C CYS A 187 11.08 -8.30 25.75
N LEU A 188 9.77 -8.16 25.59
CA LEU A 188 8.88 -7.70 26.65
C LEU A 188 8.79 -8.73 27.79
N LEU A 189 8.75 -10.03 27.46
CA LEU A 189 8.83 -11.12 28.42
C LEU A 189 10.18 -11.09 29.17
N THR A 190 11.30 -10.91 28.48
CA THR A 190 12.63 -10.80 29.10
C THR A 190 12.70 -9.62 30.07
N VAL A 191 12.12 -8.47 29.70
CA VAL A 191 12.07 -7.29 30.58
C VAL A 191 11.21 -7.57 31.83
N ILE A 192 10.03 -8.18 31.67
CA ILE A 192 9.16 -8.54 32.81
C ILE A 192 9.88 -9.51 33.74
N LEU A 193 10.54 -10.53 33.20
CA LEU A 193 11.31 -11.48 34.01
C LEU A 193 12.49 -10.81 34.71
N GLY A 194 13.21 -9.93 34.04
CA GLY A 194 14.32 -9.17 34.63
C GLY A 194 13.86 -8.24 35.76
N VAL A 195 12.76 -7.51 35.57
CA VAL A 195 12.17 -6.65 36.61
C VAL A 195 11.60 -7.48 37.76
N GLY A 196 10.91 -8.58 37.46
CA GLY A 196 10.38 -9.50 38.47
C GLY A 196 11.50 -10.11 39.31
N TRP A 197 12.59 -10.54 38.68
CA TRP A 197 13.78 -11.02 39.39
C TRP A 197 14.40 -9.94 40.27
N PHE A 198 14.52 -8.71 39.77
CA PHE A 198 15.09 -7.61 40.55
C PHE A 198 14.26 -7.27 41.80
N TYR A 199 12.93 -7.26 41.69
CA TYR A 199 12.04 -6.89 42.81
C TYR A 199 11.72 -8.04 43.78
N TYR A 200 11.66 -9.28 43.32
CA TYR A 200 11.25 -10.44 44.15
C TYR A 200 12.39 -11.43 44.42
N GLY A 201 13.54 -11.26 43.77
CA GLY A 201 14.75 -12.09 43.96
C GLY A 201 15.79 -11.48 44.89
N THR A 202 15.52 -10.30 45.47
CA THR A 202 16.26 -9.75 46.64
C THR A 202 15.42 -9.88 47.90
#